data_AF-A0A1F9BI72-F1
#
_entry.id   AF-A0A1F9BI72-F1
#
_cell.length_a   1.000
_cell.length_b   1.000
_cell.length_c   1.000
_cell.angle_alpha   90.00
_cell.angle_beta   90.00
_cell.angle_gamma   90.00
#
_symmetry.space_group_name_H-M   'P 1'
#
loop_
_entity.id
_entity.type
_entity.pdbx_description
1 polymer ?
#
loop_
_entity_poly.entity_id
_entity_poly.type
_entity_poly.pdbx_seq_one_letter_code
_entity_poly.pdbx_strand_id
1 'polypeptide(L)'
;MKGLFNKVKNLPTRRRYIISTIRKRQDLFETAVFEANFFYLPRRWSKPSLAVETHNLDDAWDLHYHLAARLKQEFPLRLFEEYR
;
A
#
# COMPACT_ATOMS: atom_id res chain seq x y z
N MET A 1 -14.02 7.22 10.37
CA MET A 1 -13.21 7.23 9.13
C MET A 1 -13.17 5.82 8.56
N LYS A 2 -13.62 5.60 7.33
CA LYS A 2 -13.47 4.32 6.63
C LYS A 2 -12.22 4.45 5.74
N GLY A 3 -11.11 3.86 6.15
CA GLY A 3 -9.92 3.70 5.30
C GLY A 3 -9.98 2.37 4.56
N LEU A 4 -9.34 2.28 3.40
CA LEU A 4 -9.19 0.99 2.70
C LEU A 4 -8.00 0.24 3.31
N PHE A 5 -8.15 -1.08 3.44
CA PHE A 5 -7.13 -1.95 4.02
C PHE A 5 -7.09 -3.29 3.29
N ASN A 6 -5.96 -3.58 2.63
CA ASN A 6 -5.76 -4.83 1.91
C ASN A 6 -4.55 -5.60 2.45
N LYS A 7 -4.75 -6.91 2.66
CA LYS A 7 -3.69 -7.89 2.93
C LYS A 7 -3.26 -8.52 1.62
N VAL A 8 -1.99 -8.36 1.26
CA VAL A 8 -1.46 -8.86 -0.01
C VAL A 8 -0.33 -9.85 0.26
N LYS A 9 -0.43 -11.05 -0.30
CA LYS A 9 0.70 -11.96 -0.41
C LYS A 9 1.29 -11.81 -1.80
N ASN A 10 2.53 -11.33 -1.88
CA ASN A 10 3.25 -11.25 -3.13
C ASN A 10 3.62 -12.66 -3.60
N LEU A 11 3.22 -13.02 -4.81
CA LEU A 11 3.43 -14.36 -5.35
C LEU A 11 4.90 -14.65 -5.67
N PRO A 12 5.66 -13.74 -6.34
CA PRO A 12 7.06 -13.98 -6.68
C PRO A 12 7.96 -14.18 -5.45
N THR A 13 7.83 -13.32 -4.43
CA THR A 13 8.75 -13.29 -3.28
C THR A 13 8.20 -14.00 -2.05
N ARG A 14 6.93 -14.43 -2.08
CA ARG A 14 6.17 -14.98 -0.94
C ARG A 14 6.05 -14.04 0.27
N ARG A 15 6.56 -12.80 0.18
CA ARG A 15 6.46 -11.79 1.23
C ARG A 15 5.01 -11.32 1.36
N ARG A 16 4.67 -10.84 2.56
CA ARG A 16 3.34 -10.32 2.87
C ARG A 16 3.43 -8.83 3.04
N TYR A 17 2.39 -8.16 2.59
CA TYR A 17 2.26 -6.72 2.65
C TYR A 17 0.87 -6.33 3.11
N ILE A 18 0.79 -5.14 3.67
CA ILE A 18 -0.44 -4.47 4.04
C ILE A 18 -0.47 -3.17 3.27
N ILE A 19 -1.58 -2.89 2.61
CA ILE A 19 -1.83 -1.62 1.96
C ILE A 19 -2.93 -0.94 2.74
N SER A 20 -2.70 0.31 3.12
CA SER A 20 -3.68 1.11 3.85
C SER A 20 -3.82 2.47 3.19
N THR A 21 -5.05 2.88 2.92
CA THR A 21 -5.35 4.23 2.44
C THR A 21 -6.14 4.97 3.50
N ILE A 22 -5.61 6.11 3.94
CA ILE A 22 -6.20 6.96 4.95
C ILE A 22 -6.43 8.37 4.40
N ARG A 23 -7.52 9.01 4.81
CA ARG A 23 -7.74 10.44 4.56
C ARG A 23 -6.97 11.24 5.61
N LYS A 24 -5.95 12.01 5.21
CA LYS A 24 -5.21 12.90 6.10
C LYS A 24 -5.90 14.25 6.28
N ARG A 25 -6.46 14.82 5.21
CA ARG A 25 -7.16 16.12 5.20
C ARG A 25 -8.39 16.10 4.28
N GLN A 26 -9.04 17.24 4.11
CA GLN A 26 -10.27 17.33 3.30
C GLN A 26 -10.06 16.83 1.86
N ASP A 27 -8.89 17.06 1.30
CA ASP A 27 -8.47 16.83 -0.09
C ASP A 27 -7.08 16.16 -0.12
N LEU A 28 -6.74 15.38 0.91
CA LEU A 28 -5.45 14.67 0.97
C LEU A 28 -5.65 13.27 1.51
N PHE A 29 -5.24 12.29 0.72
CA PHE A 29 -5.27 10.88 1.03
C PHE A 29 -3.86 10.33 0.91
N GLU A 30 -3.48 9.42 1.81
CA GLU A 30 -2.20 8.72 1.76
C GLU A 30 -2.47 7.23 1.62
N THR A 31 -1.88 6.62 0.59
CA THR A 31 -1.82 5.17 0.42
C THR A 31 -0.43 4.69 0.80
N ALA A 32 -0.35 3.91 1.89
CA ALA A 32 0.89 3.38 2.43
C ALA A 32 0.95 1.86 2.32
N VAL A 33 2.12 1.33 1.95
CA VAL A 33 2.42 -0.10 1.88
C VAL A 33 3.43 -0.47 2.96
N PHE A 34 3.11 -1.48 3.76
CA PHE A 34 3.98 -2.00 4.81
C PHE A 34 4.34 -3.45 4.52
N GLU A 35 5.63 -3.79 4.56
CA GLU A 35 6.02 -5.19 4.67
C GLU A 35 5.55 -5.76 6.01
N ALA A 36 4.91 -6.92 5.95
CA ALA A 36 4.26 -7.56 7.08
C ALA A 36 4.86 -8.94 7.41
N ASN A 37 4.67 -9.37 8.64
CA ASN A 37 5.00 -10.72 9.06
C ASN A 37 3.94 -11.75 8.59
N PHE A 38 4.08 -13.00 9.03
CA PHE A 38 3.17 -14.08 8.67
C PHE A 38 1.69 -13.80 9.01
N PHE A 39 1.43 -13.08 10.11
CA PHE A 39 0.10 -12.73 10.60
C PHE A 39 -0.47 -11.44 9.99
N TYR A 40 0.21 -10.84 9.01
CA TYR A 40 -0.13 -9.52 8.49
C TYR A 40 -0.10 -8.44 9.57
N LEU A 41 0.97 -8.40 10.35
CA LEU A 41 1.34 -7.25 11.17
C LEU A 41 2.53 -6.54 10.51
N PRO A 42 2.50 -5.19 10.35
CA PRO A 42 3.64 -4.43 9.86
C PRO A 42 4.91 -4.76 10.65
N ARG A 43 6.02 -5.01 9.94
CA ARG A 43 7.33 -5.16 10.58
C ARG A 43 7.79 -3.85 11.23
N ARG A 44 7.42 -2.72 10.63
CA ARG A 44 7.73 -1.36 11.10
C ARG A 44 6.50 -0.48 10.88
N TRP A 45 5.81 -0.15 11.97
CA TRP A 45 4.56 0.64 11.91
C TRP A 45 4.78 2.10 11.51
N SER A 46 5.94 2.67 11.86
CA SER A 46 6.28 4.08 11.60
C SER A 46 7.01 4.32 10.29
N LYS A 47 7.38 3.25 9.56
CA LYS A 47 8.19 3.35 8.33
C LYS A 47 7.59 2.47 7.24
N PRO A 48 6.65 3.00 6.44
CA PRO A 48 6.13 2.27 5.29
C PRO A 48 7.25 2.01 4.28
N SER A 49 7.09 0.92 3.52
CA SER A 49 7.94 0.59 2.38
C SER A 49 7.67 1.52 1.19
N LEU A 50 6.44 2.01 1.08
CA LEU A 50 6.00 3.00 0.09
C LEU A 50 4.89 3.85 0.71
N ALA A 51 4.90 5.15 0.46
CA ALA A 51 3.79 6.05 0.79
C ALA A 51 3.59 7.00 -0.39
N VAL A 52 2.36 7.09 -0.87
CA VAL A 52 1.98 7.94 -2.01
C VAL A 52 0.76 8.74 -1.62
N GLU A 53 0.80 10.04 -1.87
CA GLU A 53 -0.29 10.96 -1.58
C GLU A 53 -1.11 11.25 -2.84
N THR A 54 -2.44 11.38 -2.67
CA THR A 54 -3.38 11.79 -3.71
C THR A 54 -4.31 12.86 -3.19
N HIS A 55 -4.84 13.69 -4.10
CA HIS A 55 -5.63 14.87 -3.73
C HIS A 55 -7.16 14.72 -3.86
N ASN A 56 -7.61 13.58 -4.37
CA ASN A 56 -9.02 13.25 -4.41
C ASN A 56 -9.25 11.78 -4.02
N LEU A 57 -10.50 11.45 -3.70
CA LEU A 57 -10.87 10.13 -3.18
C LEU A 57 -10.75 9.04 -4.25
N ASP A 58 -11.13 9.36 -5.49
CA ASP A 58 -11.20 8.40 -6.59
C ASP A 58 -9.79 7.92 -6.98
N ASP A 59 -8.84 8.85 -7.14
CA ASP A 59 -7.42 8.54 -7.37
C ASP A 59 -6.84 7.73 -6.21
N ALA A 60 -7.24 8.03 -4.97
CA ALA A 60 -6.77 7.29 -3.80
C ALA A 60 -7.24 5.82 -3.86
N TRP A 61 -8.47 5.59 -4.31
CA TRP A 61 -9.05 4.26 -4.45
C TRP A 61 -8.41 3.51 -5.62
N ASP A 62 -8.32 4.14 -6.78
CA ASP A 62 -7.69 3.54 -7.96
C ASP A 62 -6.23 3.16 -7.67
N LEU A 63 -5.48 4.05 -7.03
CA LEU A 63 -4.12 3.78 -6.58
C LEU A 63 -4.07 2.59 -5.61
N HIS A 64 -4.99 2.51 -4.64
CA HIS A 64 -5.04 1.41 -3.68
C HIS A 64 -5.25 0.07 -4.38
N TYR A 65 -6.25 -0.02 -5.26
CA TYR A 65 -6.56 -1.25 -5.99
C TYR A 65 -5.45 -1.62 -6.96
N HIS A 66 -4.88 -0.65 -7.66
CA HIS A 66 -3.79 -0.85 -8.60
C HIS A 66 -2.52 -1.35 -7.89
N LEU A 67 -2.13 -0.71 -6.78
CA LEU A 67 -1.02 -1.18 -5.96
C LEU A 67 -1.27 -2.58 -5.41
N ALA A 68 -2.49 -2.90 -4.95
CA ALA A 68 -2.82 -4.24 -4.46
C ALA A 68 -2.67 -5.32 -5.54
N ALA A 69 -3.14 -5.03 -6.75
CA ALA A 69 -3.03 -5.93 -7.89
C ALA A 69 -1.57 -6.12 -8.33
N ARG A 70 -0.84 -5.03 -8.53
CA ARG A 70 0.57 -5.06 -8.96
C ARG A 70 1.47 -5.69 -7.90
N LEU A 71 1.32 -5.32 -6.64
CA LEU A 71 2.09 -5.88 -5.53
C LEU A 71 1.83 -7.38 -5.32
N LYS A 72 0.72 -7.93 -5.81
CA LYS A 72 0.49 -9.38 -5.79
C LYS A 72 1.36 -10.11 -6.82
N GLN A 73 1.60 -9.51 -7.99
CA GLN A 73 2.18 -10.18 -9.16
C GLN A 73 3.62 -9.77 -9.48
N GLU A 74 4.02 -8.55 -9.15
CA GLU A 74 5.29 -7.96 -9.57
C GLU A 74 6.35 -8.03 -8.47
N PHE A 75 7.62 -7.82 -8.85
CA PHE A 75 8.69 -7.70 -7.87
C PHE A 75 8.56 -6.38 -7.09
N PRO A 76 8.43 -6.42 -5.75
CA PRO A 76 8.13 -5.24 -4.95
C PRO A 76 9.15 -4.11 -5.08
N LEU A 77 10.44 -4.42 -5.23
CA LEU A 77 11.51 -3.41 -5.37
C LEU A 77 11.29 -2.51 -6.59
N ARG A 78 11.02 -3.12 -7.74
CA ARG A 78 10.72 -2.39 -8.99
C ARG A 78 9.46 -1.54 -8.83
N LEU A 79 8.40 -2.12 -8.27
CA LEU A 79 7.17 -1.38 -8.02
C LEU A 79 7.44 -0.17 -7.11
N PHE A 80 8.21 -0.33 -6.04
CA PHE A 80 8.48 0.77 -5.12
C PHE A 80 9.38 1.85 -5.71
N GLU A 81 10.28 1.50 -6.64
CA GLU A 81 11.10 2.47 -7.38
C GLU A 81 10.27 3.35 -8.33
N GLU A 82 9.21 2.81 -8.94
CA GLU A 82 8.33 3.56 -9.86
C GLU A 82 7.51 4.67 -9.16
N TYR A 83 7.24 4.52 -7.86
CA TYR A 83 6.41 5.45 -7.08
C TYR A 83 7.20 6.31 -6.08
N ARG A 84 8.54 6.31 -6.19
CA ARG A 84 9.43 7.05 -5.28
C ARG A 84 9.87 8.38 -5.88
#